data_AF-D4BIU4-F1
#
_entry.id   AF-D4BIU4-F1
#
_cell.length_a   1.000
_cell.length_b   1.000
_cell.length_c   1.000
_cell.angle_alpha   90.00
_cell.angle_beta   90.00
_cell.angle_gamma   90.00
#
_symmetry.space_group_name_H-M   'P 1'
#
loop_
_entity.id
_entity.type
_entity.pdbx_description
1 polymer ?
#
loop_
_entity_poly.entity_id
_entity_poly.type
_entity_poly.pdbx_seq_one_letter_code
_entity_poly.pdbx_strand_id
1 'polypeptide(L)'
;MEKDNYREELIQAYKSKSLWNKITQIYLDEIRSDPKNLPTILAEIHNEKLFDLNELYKHLDIENNERDLFILFNVYSLALPMMSCSIEDILITTEKLSKEKKSPIDIHDGIYNFCRHDFLHAQQGLYYIKENPENLISYISSVISSANSHDPTWCLSQTKQLISSSDHSIRSQAYWTIGRLQLTNECDIILAKSLLNSSSENEGNNIANINLFRALINFGKNHSQSWPDIKNSISHILDKNDDDIITIAAQQCHWEFQKIPKDIFHLFLDAVKNSSLKSGALDSIDLVFIDLIKNNEHDFAITLLEGILEKNDNIKITKFDSFVHYLIKENNNIFCRLITKWLLSGNNRLCRSVLDLFNNIHDEILESHVDKESCAGLSENIKLYLARKIIGWLITRPIDVFTLISSIYLTSSNQLKNKLEDLLFDPLLINYPSDLGEYLEIRKEKEGDNSLISLIHNLEIRMKNYVSGFDQAYSIKELKTPDTNRHLYWKMSDRVMQKAKENGPKSIFEDMFNTIHLLYGNSSIYYMYSSPDEKPHRAEAPMHTFSYSSEMPNMDIIDPFNFNYRLLRFRIERIEDEINN
;
A
#
# COMPACT_ATOMS: atom_id res chain seq x y z
N MET A 1 41.70 19.49 7.01
CA MET A 1 41.97 20.26 5.78
C MET A 1 40.70 20.70 5.08
N GLU A 2 39.60 19.93 5.08
CA GLU A 2 38.32 20.37 4.49
C GLU A 2 37.50 21.36 5.38
N LYS A 3 37.52 21.22 6.71
CA LYS A 3 36.78 22.12 7.64
C LYS A 3 37.16 23.60 7.51
N ASP A 4 38.44 23.91 7.42
CA ASP A 4 38.92 25.30 7.35
C ASP A 4 38.52 25.99 6.04
N ASN A 5 38.40 25.22 4.95
CA ASN A 5 38.01 25.73 3.64
C ASN A 5 36.53 26.16 3.61
N TYR A 6 35.62 25.34 4.15
CA TYR A 6 34.19 25.69 4.20
C TYR A 6 33.91 26.91 5.06
N ARG A 7 34.65 27.10 6.15
CA ARG A 7 34.50 28.27 7.02
C ARG A 7 34.80 29.57 6.27
N GLU A 8 35.94 29.64 5.57
CA GLU A 8 36.31 30.82 4.78
C GLU A 8 35.34 31.07 3.62
N GLU A 9 34.91 30.00 2.95
CA GLU A 9 33.93 30.06 1.86
C GLU A 9 32.57 30.62 2.33
N LEU A 10 32.08 30.20 3.51
CA LEU A 10 30.83 30.71 4.08
C LEU A 10 30.93 32.19 4.47
N ILE A 11 32.05 32.61 5.07
CA ILE A 11 32.29 34.02 5.42
C ILE A 11 32.39 34.89 4.15
N GLN A 12 33.02 34.39 3.09
CA GLN A 12 33.10 35.10 1.82
C GLN A 12 31.73 35.17 1.14
N ALA A 13 30.97 34.08 1.14
CA ALA A 13 29.62 34.02 0.58
C ALA A 13 28.64 34.96 1.31
N TYR A 14 28.82 35.14 2.62
CA TYR A 14 28.08 36.13 3.41
C TYR A 14 28.37 37.55 2.91
N LYS A 15 29.64 37.90 2.70
CA LYS A 15 30.04 39.22 2.17
C LYS A 15 29.55 39.48 0.74
N SER A 16 29.47 38.44 -0.09
CA SER A 16 28.98 38.52 -1.48
C SER A 16 27.47 38.35 -1.64
N LYS A 17 26.70 38.27 -0.55
CA LYS A 17 25.24 38.04 -0.55
C LYS A 17 24.80 36.75 -1.28
N SER A 18 25.66 35.73 -1.32
CA SER A 18 25.41 34.43 -1.96
C SER A 18 25.41 33.28 -0.94
N LEU A 19 25.15 33.57 0.33
CA LEU A 19 25.27 32.64 1.45
C LEU A 19 24.33 31.44 1.33
N TRP A 20 23.05 31.65 1.00
CA TRP A 20 22.05 30.58 0.93
C TRP A 20 22.41 29.50 -0.10
N ASN A 21 22.77 29.91 -1.32
CA ASN A 21 23.25 29.00 -2.36
C ASN A 21 24.48 28.20 -1.89
N LYS A 22 25.37 28.84 -1.12
CA LYS A 22 26.58 28.20 -0.62
C LYS A 22 26.27 27.18 0.48
N ILE A 23 25.33 27.47 1.36
CA ILE A 23 24.80 26.52 2.36
C ILE A 23 24.19 25.31 1.67
N THR A 24 23.32 25.51 0.67
CA THR A 24 22.72 24.41 -0.09
C THR A 24 23.79 23.56 -0.78
N GLN A 25 24.76 24.19 -1.44
CA GLN A 25 25.83 23.48 -2.13
C GLN A 25 26.65 22.62 -1.15
N ILE A 26 27.13 23.20 -0.05
CA ILE A 26 27.93 22.46 0.94
C ILE A 26 27.10 21.33 1.55
N TYR A 27 25.82 21.57 1.84
CA TYR A 27 24.93 20.54 2.36
C TYR A 27 24.82 19.34 1.40
N LEU A 28 24.63 19.60 0.09
CA LEU A 28 24.55 18.55 -0.93
C LEU A 28 25.87 17.79 -1.09
N ASP A 29 27.00 18.50 -1.02
CA ASP A 29 28.34 17.90 -1.05
C ASP A 29 28.55 16.99 0.19
N GLU A 30 28.02 17.38 1.35
CA GLU A 30 28.08 16.63 2.61
C GLU A 30 27.06 15.47 2.72
N ILE A 31 26.13 15.27 1.76
CA ILE A 31 25.14 14.18 1.85
C ILE A 31 25.82 12.80 1.90
N ARG A 32 26.94 12.64 1.19
CA ARG A 32 27.64 11.36 1.02
C ARG A 32 28.94 11.26 1.82
N SER A 33 29.31 12.29 2.57
CA SER A 33 30.50 12.30 3.42
C SER A 33 30.15 12.26 4.90
N ASP A 34 31.00 11.60 5.68
CA ASP A 34 30.95 11.59 7.14
C ASP A 34 32.35 11.98 7.64
N PRO A 35 32.52 13.02 8.46
CA PRO A 35 31.51 13.79 9.20
C PRO A 35 30.85 14.95 8.43
N LYS A 36 29.56 15.19 8.72
CA LYS A 36 28.82 16.42 8.35
C LYS A 36 29.25 17.58 9.24
N ASN A 37 29.90 18.59 8.70
CA ASN A 37 30.52 19.66 9.48
C ASN A 37 29.77 21.00 9.36
N LEU A 38 28.91 21.17 8.35
CA LEU A 38 28.23 22.43 8.07
C LEU A 38 27.46 23.02 9.27
N PRO A 39 26.62 22.26 10.01
CA PRO A 39 25.91 22.82 11.17
C PRO A 39 26.85 23.28 12.29
N THR A 40 27.94 22.53 12.54
CA THR A 40 28.95 22.91 13.54
C THR A 40 29.66 24.21 13.15
N ILE A 41 30.08 24.33 11.90
CA ILE A 41 30.78 25.52 11.40
C ILE A 41 29.87 26.76 11.48
N LEU A 42 28.59 26.63 11.10
CA LEU A 42 27.64 27.75 11.18
C LEU A 42 27.40 28.20 12.64
N ALA A 43 27.31 27.25 13.58
CA ALA A 43 27.19 27.57 15.00
C ALA A 43 28.46 28.25 15.54
N GLU A 44 29.65 27.79 15.18
CA GLU A 44 30.93 28.42 15.54
C GLU A 44 31.01 29.87 15.02
N ILE A 45 30.68 30.10 13.75
CA ILE A 45 30.66 31.44 13.13
C ILE A 45 29.66 32.37 13.85
N HIS A 46 28.50 31.86 14.25
CA HIS A 46 27.52 32.60 15.05
C HIS A 46 28.08 32.95 16.43
N ASN A 47 28.67 31.98 17.14
CA ASN A 47 29.23 32.16 18.48
C ASN A 47 30.40 33.16 18.50
N GLU A 48 31.19 33.19 17.44
CA GLU A 48 32.28 34.14 17.22
C GLU A 48 31.78 35.53 16.79
N LYS A 49 30.47 35.72 16.59
CA LYS A 49 29.82 36.97 16.16
C LYS A 49 30.30 37.48 14.80
N LEU A 50 30.76 36.58 13.93
CA LEU A 50 31.15 36.93 12.56
C LEU A 50 29.92 37.25 11.70
N PHE A 51 28.81 36.54 11.94
CA PHE A 51 27.46 36.98 11.59
C PHE A 51 26.45 36.30 12.51
N ASP A 52 25.28 36.91 12.69
CA ASP A 52 24.22 36.33 13.51
C ASP A 52 23.29 35.47 12.65
N LEU A 53 23.39 34.15 12.81
CA LEU A 53 22.51 33.19 12.14
C LEU A 53 21.01 33.44 12.38
N ASN A 54 20.59 33.83 13.60
CA ASN A 54 19.17 34.12 13.86
C ASN A 54 18.69 35.33 13.05
N GLU A 55 19.48 36.41 13.01
CA GLU A 55 19.16 37.58 12.20
C GLU A 55 19.16 37.28 10.69
N LEU A 56 20.04 36.41 10.21
CA LEU A 56 20.02 35.97 8.81
C LEU A 56 18.73 35.24 8.47
N TYR A 57 18.34 34.28 9.30
CA TYR A 57 17.11 33.51 9.11
C TYR A 57 15.86 34.40 9.26
N LYS A 58 15.84 35.40 10.16
CA LYS A 58 14.77 36.40 10.22
C LYS A 58 14.56 37.17 8.90
N HIS A 59 15.55 37.22 8.03
CA HIS A 59 15.50 37.94 6.76
C HIS A 59 15.62 37.00 5.55
N LEU A 60 15.37 35.70 5.75
CA LEU A 60 15.35 34.73 4.67
C LEU A 60 14.17 35.01 3.74
N ASP A 61 14.48 35.26 2.47
CA ASP A 61 13.46 35.38 1.43
C ASP A 61 12.92 34.00 1.04
N ILE A 62 11.72 33.68 1.53
CA ILE A 62 11.08 32.38 1.34
C ILE A 62 10.72 32.13 -0.14
N GLU A 63 10.31 33.17 -0.87
CA GLU A 63 9.88 33.04 -2.27
C GLU A 63 11.08 32.72 -3.17
N ASN A 64 12.20 33.41 -2.97
CA ASN A 64 13.40 33.21 -3.78
C ASN A 64 14.15 31.90 -3.46
N ASN A 65 13.90 31.27 -2.30
CA ASN A 65 14.57 30.05 -1.85
C ASN A 65 13.63 28.84 -1.72
N GLU A 66 12.43 28.87 -2.30
CA GLU A 66 11.36 27.86 -2.10
C GLU A 66 11.86 26.41 -2.25
N ARG A 67 12.72 26.15 -3.24
CA ARG A 67 13.26 24.81 -3.55
C ARG A 67 14.24 24.28 -2.49
N ASP A 68 14.89 25.17 -1.76
CA ASP A 68 15.96 24.85 -0.82
C ASP A 68 15.52 24.97 0.65
N LEU A 69 14.28 25.43 0.92
CA LEU A 69 13.79 25.69 2.28
C LEU A 69 13.94 24.50 3.23
N PHE A 70 13.69 23.28 2.74
CA PHE A 70 13.87 22.07 3.55
C PHE A 70 15.33 21.92 4.03
N ILE A 71 16.29 22.14 3.12
CA ILE A 71 17.72 22.07 3.44
C ILE A 71 18.09 23.16 4.44
N LEU A 72 17.67 24.40 4.18
CA LEU A 72 17.98 25.55 5.02
C LEU A 72 17.43 25.36 6.45
N PHE A 73 16.16 24.99 6.60
CA PHE A 73 15.59 24.76 7.92
C PHE A 73 16.19 23.55 8.64
N ASN A 74 16.52 22.48 7.93
CA ASN A 74 17.20 21.33 8.52
C ASN A 74 18.60 21.71 9.04
N VAL A 75 19.39 22.44 8.24
CA VAL A 75 20.72 22.92 8.66
C VAL A 75 20.62 23.85 9.87
N TYR A 76 19.65 24.76 9.89
CA TYR A 76 19.39 25.63 11.04
C TYR A 76 19.04 24.82 12.29
N SER A 77 18.09 23.89 12.17
CA SER A 77 17.67 22.97 13.25
C SER A 77 18.86 22.21 13.85
N LEU A 78 19.76 21.70 13.00
CA LEU A 78 20.97 20.99 13.43
C LEU A 78 22.01 21.91 14.08
N ALA A 79 22.07 23.19 13.69
CA ALA A 79 23.02 24.15 14.25
C ALA A 79 22.60 24.66 15.64
N LEU A 80 21.28 24.79 15.89
CA LEU A 80 20.72 25.37 17.10
C LEU A 80 21.40 24.90 18.40
N PRO A 81 21.55 23.58 18.68
CA PRO A 81 22.07 23.11 19.98
C PRO A 81 23.50 23.56 20.30
N MET A 82 24.26 23.99 19.27
CA MET A 82 25.65 24.44 19.39
C MET A 82 25.76 25.97 19.44
N MET A 83 24.67 26.70 19.27
CA MET A 83 24.65 28.16 19.26
C MET A 83 24.59 28.75 20.68
N SER A 84 25.28 29.87 20.87
CA SER A 84 25.33 30.65 22.11
C SER A 84 24.39 31.85 21.99
N CYS A 85 23.09 31.59 22.08
CA CYS A 85 22.03 32.61 22.00
C CYS A 85 20.92 32.34 23.03
N SER A 86 19.94 33.24 23.14
CA SER A 86 18.76 33.00 23.98
C SER A 86 17.72 32.16 23.25
N ILE A 87 16.92 31.38 23.99
CA ILE A 87 15.77 30.68 23.41
C ILE A 87 14.73 31.65 22.83
N GLU A 88 14.61 32.85 23.41
CA GLU A 88 13.71 33.89 22.92
C GLU A 88 14.09 34.32 21.50
N ASP A 89 15.38 34.50 21.21
CA ASP A 89 15.86 34.86 19.87
C ASP A 89 15.51 33.80 18.82
N ILE A 90 15.62 32.52 19.19
CA ILE A 90 15.26 31.39 18.32
C ILE A 90 13.75 31.39 18.06
N LEU A 91 12.93 31.55 19.11
CA LEU A 91 11.46 31.55 19.00
C LEU A 91 10.96 32.75 18.19
N ILE A 92 11.51 33.96 18.38
CA ILE A 92 11.20 35.14 17.57
C ILE A 92 11.52 34.89 16.09
N THR A 93 12.68 34.29 15.81
CA THR A 93 13.09 33.94 14.44
C THR A 93 12.10 32.96 13.80
N THR A 94 11.70 31.95 14.57
CA THR A 94 10.79 30.90 14.14
C THR A 94 9.37 31.42 13.90
N GLU A 95 8.88 32.30 14.78
CA GLU A 95 7.58 32.93 14.65
C GLU A 95 7.51 33.75 13.36
N LYS A 96 8.52 34.59 13.11
CA LYS A 96 8.58 35.43 11.91
C LYS A 96 8.60 34.60 10.64
N LEU A 97 9.49 33.60 10.58
CA LEU A 97 9.58 32.72 9.43
C LEU A 97 8.27 31.93 9.21
N SER A 98 7.61 31.48 10.28
CA SER A 98 6.33 30.77 10.18
C SER A 98 5.21 31.68 9.65
N LYS A 99 5.21 32.96 10.05
CA LYS A 99 4.30 34.00 9.52
C LYS A 99 4.52 34.22 8.02
N GLU A 100 5.78 34.36 7.59
CA GLU A 100 6.12 34.55 6.17
C GLU A 100 5.77 33.32 5.32
N LYS A 101 6.03 32.10 5.83
CA LYS A 101 5.68 30.84 5.16
C LYS A 101 4.18 30.54 5.17
N LYS A 102 3.42 31.20 6.06
CA LYS A 102 2.01 30.89 6.40
C LYS A 102 1.80 29.46 6.89
N SER A 103 2.85 28.85 7.45
CA SER A 103 2.83 27.50 8.02
C SER A 103 3.97 27.35 9.04
N PRO A 104 3.80 26.51 10.09
CA PRO A 104 4.89 26.18 11.00
C PRO A 104 6.12 25.61 10.27
N ILE A 105 7.28 25.80 10.88
CA ILE A 105 8.55 25.33 10.32
C ILE A 105 9.04 24.13 11.13
N ASP A 106 9.57 23.14 10.42
CA ASP A 106 10.04 21.91 11.03
C ASP A 106 11.45 22.05 11.61
N ILE A 107 11.52 22.62 12.83
CA ILE A 107 12.74 22.74 13.63
C ILE A 107 12.56 22.17 15.05
N HIS A 108 11.57 21.30 15.22
CA HIS A 108 11.16 20.75 16.52
C HIS A 108 12.32 20.07 17.26
N ASP A 109 13.15 19.32 16.52
CA ASP A 109 14.31 18.61 17.08
C ASP A 109 15.44 19.57 17.48
N GLY A 110 15.65 20.64 16.70
CA GLY A 110 16.63 21.68 17.02
C GLY A 110 16.29 22.41 18.32
N ILE A 111 15.03 22.83 18.48
CA ILE A 111 14.54 23.45 19.73
C ILE A 111 14.63 22.47 20.90
N TYR A 112 14.20 21.22 20.70
CA TYR A 112 14.29 20.18 21.74
C TYR A 112 15.73 20.00 22.21
N ASN A 113 16.69 19.84 21.28
CA ASN A 113 18.09 19.62 21.62
C ASN A 113 18.74 20.87 22.24
N PHE A 114 18.41 22.06 21.77
CA PHE A 114 18.87 23.32 22.37
C PHE A 114 18.42 23.46 23.83
N CYS A 115 17.12 23.28 24.08
CA CYS A 115 16.55 23.36 25.43
C CYS A 115 16.94 22.16 26.32
N ARG A 116 17.51 21.10 25.75
CA ARG A 116 18.01 19.94 26.51
C ARG A 116 19.38 20.23 27.16
N HIS A 117 20.12 21.23 26.71
CA HIS A 117 21.43 21.55 27.31
C HIS A 117 21.33 22.30 28.64
N ASP A 118 20.28 23.12 28.81
CA ASP A 118 20.05 23.89 30.02
C ASP A 118 18.55 23.90 30.35
N PHE A 119 18.21 23.46 31.55
CA PHE A 119 16.84 23.48 32.07
C PHE A 119 16.23 24.88 32.05
N LEU A 120 17.04 25.94 32.24
CA LEU A 120 16.56 27.32 32.19
C LEU A 120 15.99 27.68 30.82
N HIS A 121 16.59 27.19 29.73
CA HIS A 121 16.07 27.42 28.37
C HIS A 121 14.68 26.83 28.17
N ALA A 122 14.42 25.65 28.75
CA ALA A 122 13.09 25.05 28.71
C ALA A 122 12.05 25.89 29.47
N GLN A 123 12.43 26.44 30.63
CA GLN A 123 11.55 27.30 31.43
C GLN A 123 11.26 28.63 30.73
N GLN A 124 12.29 29.30 30.24
CA GLN A 124 12.19 30.57 29.51
C GLN A 124 11.42 30.41 28.20
N GLY A 125 11.70 29.35 27.43
CA GLY A 125 11.00 29.05 26.19
C GLY A 125 9.52 28.82 26.42
N LEU A 126 9.14 28.06 27.46
CA LEU A 126 7.74 27.83 27.78
C LEU A 126 7.03 29.11 28.22
N TYR A 127 7.71 29.94 29.02
CA TYR A 127 7.19 31.25 29.43
C TYR A 127 6.94 32.14 28.21
N TYR A 128 7.91 32.23 27.31
CA TYR A 128 7.80 33.03 26.08
C TYR A 128 6.63 32.59 25.20
N ILE A 129 6.44 31.28 25.00
CA ILE A 129 5.33 30.73 24.20
C ILE A 129 3.97 31.01 24.86
N LYS A 130 3.88 30.99 26.19
CA LYS A 130 2.64 31.32 26.91
C LYS A 130 2.23 32.78 26.72
N GLU A 131 3.21 33.69 26.74
CA GLU A 131 2.98 35.12 26.49
C GLU A 131 2.73 35.42 25.00
N ASN A 132 3.33 34.63 24.09
CA ASN A 132 3.25 34.81 22.63
C ASN A 132 2.84 33.50 21.93
N PRO A 133 1.57 33.06 22.02
CA PRO A 133 1.15 31.75 21.52
C PRO A 133 1.07 31.67 19.98
N GLU A 134 0.95 32.81 19.29
CA GLU A 134 0.72 32.86 17.84
C GLU A 134 1.85 32.14 17.07
N ASN A 135 1.53 31.13 16.25
CA ASN A 135 2.48 30.30 15.49
C ASN A 135 3.53 29.52 16.30
N LEU A 136 3.53 29.61 17.64
CA LEU A 136 4.52 28.96 18.50
C LEU A 136 3.97 27.77 19.30
N ILE A 137 2.65 27.59 19.37
CA ILE A 137 2.00 26.49 20.11
C ILE A 137 2.60 25.12 19.76
N SER A 138 2.93 24.87 18.49
CA SER A 138 3.48 23.58 18.05
C SER A 138 4.80 23.20 18.74
N TYR A 139 5.57 24.17 19.26
CA TYR A 139 6.85 23.93 19.91
C TYR A 139 6.75 23.66 21.42
N ILE A 140 5.57 23.82 22.03
CA ILE A 140 5.34 23.55 23.47
C ILE A 140 5.89 22.18 23.85
N SER A 141 5.60 21.16 23.04
CA SER A 141 6.05 19.80 23.35
C SER A 141 7.55 19.62 23.24
N SER A 142 8.21 20.24 22.25
CA SER A 142 9.67 20.24 22.13
C SER A 142 10.34 20.85 23.36
N VAL A 143 9.83 22.01 23.81
CA VAL A 143 10.37 22.75 24.95
C VAL A 143 10.14 22.01 26.28
N ILE A 144 8.94 21.48 26.53
CA ILE A 144 8.68 20.77 27.78
C ILE A 144 9.43 19.43 27.80
N SER A 145 9.39 18.67 26.70
CA SER A 145 10.00 17.35 26.66
C SER A 145 11.52 17.39 26.80
N SER A 146 12.18 18.49 26.39
CA SER A 146 13.64 18.62 26.53
C SER A 146 14.10 18.66 27.98
N ALA A 147 13.25 19.14 28.89
CA ALA A 147 13.52 19.20 30.32
C ALA A 147 13.31 17.85 31.04
N ASN A 148 12.80 16.82 30.36
CA ASN A 148 12.48 15.52 30.96
C ASN A 148 13.71 14.84 31.59
N SER A 149 14.92 15.04 31.06
CA SER A 149 16.14 14.52 31.68
C SER A 149 16.60 15.29 32.93
N HIS A 150 16.09 16.50 33.14
CA HIS A 150 16.44 17.37 34.26
C HIS A 150 15.42 17.26 35.39
N ASP A 151 14.14 17.44 35.05
CA ASP A 151 13.03 17.40 36.01
C ASP A 151 11.73 16.89 35.36
N PRO A 152 11.51 15.56 35.35
CA PRO A 152 10.27 14.96 34.87
C PRO A 152 9.02 15.45 35.60
N THR A 153 9.15 15.82 36.89
CA THR A 153 8.03 16.26 37.73
C THR A 153 7.58 17.65 37.30
N TRP A 154 8.55 18.55 37.04
CA TRP A 154 8.26 19.85 36.46
C TRP A 154 7.55 19.70 35.11
N CYS A 155 8.06 18.86 34.21
CA CYS A 155 7.44 18.60 32.92
C CYS A 155 5.97 18.17 33.08
N LEU A 156 5.70 17.16 33.92
CA LEU A 156 4.35 16.67 34.19
C LEU A 156 3.45 17.76 34.78
N SER A 157 3.97 18.59 35.69
CA SER A 157 3.22 19.69 36.29
C SER A 157 2.80 20.74 35.26
N GLN A 158 3.69 21.10 34.32
CA GLN A 158 3.38 22.04 33.25
C GLN A 158 2.38 21.45 32.28
N THR A 159 2.59 20.19 31.88
CA THR A 159 1.66 19.48 31.00
C THR A 159 0.26 19.38 31.60
N LYS A 160 0.12 19.09 32.91
CA LYS A 160 -1.16 19.08 33.63
C LYS A 160 -1.91 20.42 33.52
N GLN A 161 -1.21 21.54 33.68
CA GLN A 161 -1.81 22.87 33.55
C GLN A 161 -2.33 23.09 32.12
N LEU A 162 -1.54 22.69 31.11
CA LEU A 162 -1.88 22.88 29.70
C LEU A 162 -3.06 21.99 29.23
N ILE A 163 -3.21 20.78 29.79
CA ILE A 163 -4.39 19.92 29.55
C ILE A 163 -5.70 20.62 29.95
N SER A 164 -5.65 21.51 30.95
CA SER A 164 -6.83 22.26 31.42
C SER A 164 -7.15 23.50 30.57
N SER A 165 -6.41 23.75 29.49
CA SER A 165 -6.61 24.92 28.62
C SER A 165 -7.92 24.85 27.83
N SER A 166 -8.55 26.00 27.58
CA SER A 166 -9.70 26.11 26.67
C SER A 166 -9.31 25.89 25.20
N ASP A 167 -8.06 26.16 24.82
CA ASP A 167 -7.55 25.99 23.46
C ASP A 167 -7.18 24.52 23.17
N HIS A 168 -7.85 23.93 22.18
CA HIS A 168 -7.60 22.55 21.76
C HIS A 168 -6.20 22.33 21.18
N SER A 169 -5.57 23.34 20.60
CA SER A 169 -4.21 23.26 20.05
C SER A 169 -3.19 23.10 21.17
N ILE A 170 -3.37 23.84 22.27
CA ILE A 170 -2.56 23.71 23.48
C ILE A 170 -2.78 22.34 24.14
N ARG A 171 -4.03 21.90 24.29
CA ARG A 171 -4.32 20.56 24.83
C ARG A 171 -3.72 19.44 23.98
N SER A 172 -3.80 19.56 22.66
CA SER A 172 -3.21 18.62 21.71
C SER A 172 -1.69 18.47 21.92
N GLN A 173 -0.98 19.59 22.11
CA GLN A 173 0.45 19.58 22.42
C GLN A 173 0.75 19.04 23.82
N ALA A 174 -0.13 19.30 24.78
CA ALA A 174 -0.01 18.74 26.13
C ALA A 174 -0.14 17.21 26.12
N TYR A 175 -1.10 16.66 25.37
CA TYR A 175 -1.22 15.20 25.19
C TYR A 175 0.01 14.62 24.49
N TRP A 176 0.46 15.24 23.40
CA TRP A 176 1.68 14.79 22.72
C TRP A 176 2.89 14.74 23.66
N THR A 177 2.99 15.72 24.56
CA THR A 177 4.04 15.79 25.58
C THR A 177 3.91 14.69 26.62
N ILE A 178 2.75 14.52 27.25
CA ILE A 178 2.58 13.58 28.37
C ILE A 178 2.91 12.14 27.97
N GLY A 179 2.56 11.74 26.75
CA GLY A 179 2.85 10.39 26.24
C GLY A 179 4.33 10.12 26.01
N ARG A 180 5.18 11.16 25.90
CA ARG A 180 6.62 11.03 25.64
C ARG A 180 7.48 11.23 26.89
N LEU A 181 6.88 11.63 28.01
CA LEU A 181 7.61 11.77 29.26
C LEU A 181 8.14 10.41 29.74
N GLN A 182 9.32 10.43 30.37
CA GLN A 182 10.00 9.25 30.88
C GLN A 182 9.93 9.32 32.40
N LEU A 183 8.78 8.89 32.93
CA LEU A 183 8.48 9.00 34.35
C LEU A 183 9.03 7.79 35.11
N THR A 184 9.78 8.05 36.19
CA THR A 184 10.36 6.97 37.03
C THR A 184 9.65 6.83 38.38
N ASN A 185 8.95 7.88 38.82
CA ASN A 185 8.21 7.91 40.07
C ASN A 185 6.79 7.36 39.89
N GLU A 186 6.39 6.40 40.73
CA GLU A 186 5.05 5.80 40.71
C GLU A 186 3.93 6.83 40.85
N CYS A 187 4.09 7.85 41.70
CA CYS A 187 3.07 8.89 41.89
C CYS A 187 2.84 9.70 40.60
N ASP A 188 3.92 9.99 39.88
CA ASP A 188 3.86 10.75 38.62
C ASP A 188 3.27 9.89 37.50
N ILE A 189 3.61 8.60 37.44
CA ILE A 189 3.00 7.64 36.52
C ILE A 189 1.49 7.53 36.76
N ILE A 190 1.06 7.41 38.03
CA ILE A 190 -0.36 7.35 38.40
C ILE A 190 -1.07 8.65 38.01
N LEU A 191 -0.46 9.80 38.29
CA LEU A 191 -1.02 11.10 37.92
C LEU A 191 -1.15 11.23 36.40
N ALA A 192 -0.10 10.93 35.63
CA ALA A 192 -0.12 11.01 34.17
C ALA A 192 -1.19 10.09 33.56
N LYS A 193 -1.29 8.86 34.06
CA LYS A 193 -2.34 7.89 33.68
C LYS A 193 -3.74 8.45 33.95
N SER A 194 -3.96 9.02 35.13
CA SER A 194 -5.27 9.60 35.50
C SER A 194 -5.66 10.79 34.60
N LEU A 195 -4.68 11.62 34.21
CA LEU A 195 -4.89 12.74 33.29
C LEU A 195 -5.25 12.23 31.89
N LEU A 196 -4.56 11.22 31.38
CA LEU A 196 -4.86 10.61 30.08
C LEU A 196 -6.26 9.99 30.05
N ASN A 197 -6.61 9.21 31.08
CA ASN A 197 -7.92 8.57 31.16
C ASN A 197 -9.06 9.59 31.24
N SER A 198 -8.97 10.57 32.14
CA SER A 198 -9.98 11.63 32.24
C SER A 198 -10.08 12.49 30.97
N SER A 199 -8.96 12.74 30.28
CA SER A 199 -8.98 13.47 29.01
C SER A 199 -9.68 12.69 27.91
N SER A 200 -9.57 11.37 27.89
CA SER A 200 -10.21 10.53 26.86
C SER A 200 -11.74 10.65 26.88
N GLU A 201 -12.32 10.72 28.07
CA GLU A 201 -13.76 10.86 28.30
C GLU A 201 -14.31 12.25 27.92
N ASN A 202 -13.47 13.29 28.04
CA ASN A 202 -13.92 14.68 27.95
C ASN A 202 -13.49 15.41 26.68
N GLU A 203 -12.48 14.92 25.95
CA GLU A 203 -11.95 15.63 24.78
C GLU A 203 -12.90 15.55 23.58
N GLY A 204 -13.48 16.70 23.23
CA GLY A 204 -14.41 16.84 22.12
C GLY A 204 -13.75 17.22 20.78
N ASN A 205 -12.48 17.64 20.75
CA ASN A 205 -11.83 18.08 19.51
C ASN A 205 -11.06 16.94 18.82
N ASN A 206 -11.26 16.77 17.51
CA ASN A 206 -10.65 15.67 16.74
C ASN A 206 -9.10 15.76 16.71
N ILE A 207 -8.54 16.95 16.47
CA ILE A 207 -7.08 17.15 16.41
C ILE A 207 -6.43 16.84 17.76
N ALA A 208 -7.08 17.24 18.86
CA ALA A 208 -6.61 16.93 20.20
C ALA A 208 -6.75 15.42 20.51
N ASN A 209 -7.85 14.79 20.10
CA ASN A 209 -8.06 13.33 20.23
C ASN A 209 -6.99 12.51 19.50
N ILE A 210 -6.53 12.96 18.32
CA ILE A 210 -5.44 12.29 17.58
C ILE A 210 -4.17 12.22 18.43
N ASN A 211 -3.74 13.35 19.00
CA ASN A 211 -2.54 13.37 19.83
C ASN A 211 -2.75 12.70 21.20
N LEU A 212 -3.97 12.72 21.73
CA LEU A 212 -4.33 11.93 22.91
C LEU A 212 -4.24 10.42 22.68
N PHE A 213 -4.71 9.94 21.52
CA PHE A 213 -4.59 8.54 21.12
C PHE A 213 -3.12 8.12 21.04
N ARG A 214 -2.29 8.92 20.36
CA ARG A 214 -0.83 8.70 20.31
C ARG A 214 -0.20 8.73 21.70
N ALA A 215 -0.68 9.61 22.58
CA ALA A 215 -0.18 9.72 23.93
C ALA A 215 -0.46 8.46 24.76
N LEU A 216 -1.68 7.92 24.71
CA LEU A 216 -2.04 6.67 25.39
C LEU A 216 -1.15 5.51 24.91
N ILE A 217 -0.94 5.39 23.61
CA ILE A 217 -0.10 4.33 23.03
C ILE A 217 1.36 4.47 23.48
N ASN A 218 1.93 5.67 23.38
CA ASN A 218 3.32 5.91 23.80
C ASN A 218 3.49 5.72 25.31
N PHE A 219 2.51 6.14 26.11
CA PHE A 219 2.48 5.92 27.55
C PHE A 219 2.46 4.42 27.88
N GLY A 220 1.61 3.63 27.21
CA GLY A 220 1.58 2.17 27.37
C GLY A 220 2.90 1.50 26.98
N LYS A 221 3.57 1.98 25.93
CA LYS A 221 4.90 1.48 25.53
C LYS A 221 5.98 1.77 26.58
N ASN A 222 5.99 2.99 27.14
CA ASN A 222 6.96 3.38 28.17
C ASN A 222 6.65 2.73 29.53
N HIS A 223 5.37 2.45 29.81
CA HIS A 223 4.87 1.92 31.08
C HIS A 223 3.95 0.72 30.84
N SER A 224 4.53 -0.41 30.43
CA SER A 224 3.81 -1.62 29.99
C SER A 224 2.79 -2.18 31.01
N GLN A 225 2.99 -1.96 32.31
CA GLN A 225 2.03 -2.35 33.35
C GLN A 225 0.72 -1.56 33.29
N SER A 226 0.69 -0.42 32.60
CA SER A 226 -0.49 0.46 32.51
C SER A 226 -1.46 0.07 31.40
N TRP A 227 -1.11 -0.86 30.50
CA TRP A 227 -1.97 -1.26 29.38
C TRP A 227 -3.41 -1.63 29.78
N PRO A 228 -3.65 -2.44 30.83
CA PRO A 228 -5.01 -2.78 31.24
C PRO A 228 -5.85 -1.56 31.65
N ASP A 229 -5.22 -0.55 32.26
CA ASP A 229 -5.89 0.63 32.78
C ASP A 229 -6.24 1.65 31.69
N ILE A 230 -5.41 1.74 30.65
CA ILE A 230 -5.60 2.68 29.53
C ILE A 230 -6.42 2.09 28.38
N LYS A 231 -6.67 0.77 28.42
CA LYS A 231 -7.42 0.05 27.39
C LYS A 231 -8.80 0.64 27.13
N ASN A 232 -9.55 0.97 28.18
CA ASN A 232 -10.88 1.54 28.05
C ASN A 232 -10.84 2.94 27.39
N SER A 233 -9.84 3.74 27.76
CA SER A 233 -9.59 5.06 27.16
C SER A 233 -9.26 4.95 25.67
N ILE A 234 -8.44 3.95 25.29
CA ILE A 234 -8.14 3.62 23.90
C ILE A 234 -9.41 3.24 23.14
N SER A 235 -10.21 2.31 23.69
CA SER A 235 -11.48 1.89 23.09
C SER A 235 -12.42 3.07 22.88
N HIS A 236 -12.58 3.92 23.90
CA HIS A 236 -13.47 5.07 23.84
C HIS A 236 -13.07 6.07 22.74
N ILE A 237 -11.77 6.26 22.50
CA ILE A 237 -11.31 7.11 21.40
C ILE A 237 -11.53 6.45 20.04
N LEU A 238 -11.29 5.13 19.92
CA LEU A 238 -11.56 4.39 18.68
C LEU A 238 -13.05 4.38 18.32
N ASP A 239 -13.95 4.33 19.31
CA ASP A 239 -15.40 4.37 19.12
C ASP A 239 -15.88 5.67 18.47
N LYS A 240 -15.09 6.74 18.51
CA LYS A 240 -15.37 7.98 17.77
C LYS A 240 -15.29 7.79 16.25
N ASN A 241 -14.64 6.72 15.79
CA ASN A 241 -14.54 6.30 14.38
C ASN A 241 -14.06 7.42 13.43
N ASP A 242 -13.07 8.18 13.90
CA ASP A 242 -12.43 9.25 13.11
C ASP A 242 -11.35 8.65 12.19
N ASP A 243 -11.37 9.04 10.91
CA ASP A 243 -10.50 8.47 9.87
C ASP A 243 -9.01 8.59 10.19
N ASP A 244 -8.57 9.69 10.80
CA ASP A 244 -7.17 9.92 11.11
C ASP A 244 -6.73 9.04 12.29
N ILE A 245 -7.62 8.84 13.27
CA ILE A 245 -7.39 7.92 14.40
C ILE A 245 -7.28 6.48 13.91
N ILE A 246 -8.17 6.04 13.01
CA ILE A 246 -8.11 4.72 12.39
C ILE A 246 -6.82 4.53 11.60
N THR A 247 -6.41 5.55 10.84
CA THR A 247 -5.16 5.52 10.07
C THR A 247 -3.96 5.35 11.01
N ILE A 248 -3.93 6.06 12.14
CA ILE A 248 -2.88 5.89 13.15
C ILE A 248 -2.94 4.50 13.77
N ALA A 249 -4.12 3.98 14.10
CA ALA A 249 -4.26 2.63 14.64
C ALA A 249 -3.68 1.56 13.70
N ALA A 250 -3.97 1.68 12.39
CA ALA A 250 -3.40 0.82 11.35
C ALA A 250 -1.86 0.94 11.28
N GLN A 251 -1.31 2.16 11.30
CA GLN A 251 0.14 2.39 11.30
C GLN A 251 0.83 1.79 12.53
N GLN A 252 0.22 1.93 13.71
CA GLN A 252 0.77 1.38 14.95
C GLN A 252 0.78 -0.16 14.94
N CYS A 253 -0.21 -0.80 14.30
CA CYS A 253 -0.23 -2.25 14.12
C CYS A 253 0.99 -2.75 13.31
N HIS A 254 1.40 -2.02 12.27
CA HIS A 254 2.53 -2.40 11.43
C HIS A 254 3.88 -2.10 12.11
N TRP A 255 4.13 -0.85 12.50
CA TRP A 255 5.46 -0.44 12.96
C TRP A 255 5.88 -1.04 14.31
N GLU A 256 4.90 -1.43 15.14
CA GLU A 256 5.14 -1.72 16.55
C GLU A 256 4.44 -3.00 17.02
N PHE A 257 4.20 -3.94 16.09
CA PHE A 257 3.52 -5.22 16.31
C PHE A 257 3.99 -5.95 17.58
N GLN A 258 5.28 -5.94 17.89
CA GLN A 258 5.85 -6.65 19.03
C GLN A 258 5.80 -5.87 20.37
N LYS A 259 5.60 -4.55 20.35
CA LYS A 259 5.59 -3.71 21.56
C LYS A 259 4.20 -3.48 22.14
N ILE A 260 3.16 -3.80 21.37
CA ILE A 260 1.75 -3.61 21.77
C ILE A 260 1.20 -4.97 22.24
N PRO A 261 0.54 -5.03 23.41
CA PRO A 261 -0.11 -6.26 23.86
C PRO A 261 -1.19 -6.73 22.88
N LYS A 262 -1.35 -8.06 22.76
CA LYS A 262 -2.28 -8.67 21.80
C LYS A 262 -3.71 -8.14 21.93
N ASP A 263 -4.17 -7.87 23.14
CA ASP A 263 -5.54 -7.40 23.36
C ASP A 263 -5.77 -5.96 22.87
N ILE A 264 -4.76 -5.08 22.97
CA ILE A 264 -4.80 -3.74 22.38
C ILE A 264 -4.66 -3.82 20.86
N PHE A 265 -3.80 -4.70 20.37
CA PHE A 265 -3.63 -4.95 18.95
C PHE A 265 -4.95 -5.41 18.30
N HIS A 266 -5.67 -6.36 18.91
CA HIS A 266 -6.98 -6.77 18.45
C HIS A 266 -8.00 -5.63 18.48
N LEU A 267 -7.97 -4.74 19.48
CA LEU A 267 -8.83 -3.54 19.49
C LEU A 267 -8.59 -2.63 18.28
N PHE A 268 -7.32 -2.43 17.90
CA PHE A 268 -6.99 -1.63 16.72
C PHE A 268 -7.52 -2.28 15.44
N LEU A 269 -7.33 -3.59 15.29
CA LEU A 269 -7.78 -4.29 14.10
C LEU A 269 -9.30 -4.40 14.03
N ASP A 270 -10.00 -4.53 15.15
CA ASP A 270 -11.46 -4.49 15.19
C ASP A 270 -11.98 -3.11 14.81
N ALA A 271 -11.32 -2.02 15.25
CA ALA A 271 -11.68 -0.66 14.84
C ALA A 271 -11.46 -0.47 13.33
N VAL A 272 -10.30 -0.89 12.81
CA VAL A 272 -9.98 -0.86 11.37
C VAL A 272 -11.02 -1.64 10.57
N LYS A 273 -11.29 -2.90 10.95
CA LYS A 273 -12.29 -3.76 10.30
C LYS A 273 -13.67 -3.10 10.23
N ASN A 274 -14.00 -2.29 11.23
CA ASN A 274 -15.32 -1.69 11.35
C ASN A 274 -15.49 -0.31 10.73
N SER A 275 -14.42 0.27 10.19
CA SER A 275 -14.38 1.66 9.69
C SER A 275 -14.28 1.73 8.17
N SER A 276 -14.52 2.92 7.60
CA SER A 276 -14.22 3.20 6.19
C SER A 276 -12.74 3.54 6.03
N LEU A 277 -11.98 2.68 5.33
CA LEU A 277 -10.53 2.83 5.23
C LEU A 277 -10.12 3.78 4.09
N LYS A 278 -9.25 4.76 4.42
CA LYS A 278 -8.53 5.60 3.45
C LYS A 278 -7.23 4.92 2.99
N SER A 279 -6.60 5.46 1.93
CA SER A 279 -5.38 4.89 1.33
C SER A 279 -4.26 4.65 2.35
N GLY A 280 -3.92 5.62 3.19
CA GLY A 280 -2.84 5.45 4.17
C GLY A 280 -3.09 4.35 5.21
N ALA A 281 -4.36 4.10 5.58
CA ALA A 281 -4.73 3.00 6.45
C ALA A 281 -4.63 1.66 5.70
N LEU A 282 -5.04 1.61 4.44
CA LEU A 282 -4.95 0.42 3.58
C LEU A 282 -3.51 -0.03 3.38
N ASP A 283 -2.62 0.90 3.03
CA ASP A 283 -1.19 0.60 2.80
C ASP A 283 -0.55 0.03 4.08
N SER A 284 -0.94 0.55 5.24
CA SER A 284 -0.45 0.04 6.53
C SER A 284 -0.99 -1.36 6.82
N ILE A 285 -2.28 -1.60 6.58
CA ILE A 285 -2.92 -2.91 6.82
C ILE A 285 -2.42 -3.97 5.84
N ASP A 286 -2.10 -3.61 4.60
CA ASP A 286 -1.46 -4.50 3.63
C ASP A 286 -0.19 -5.13 4.20
N LEU A 287 0.66 -4.31 4.84
CA LEU A 287 1.87 -4.77 5.50
C LEU A 287 1.58 -5.56 6.79
N VAL A 288 0.55 -5.17 7.57
CA VAL A 288 0.13 -5.93 8.76
C VAL A 288 -0.24 -7.36 8.41
N PHE A 289 -0.90 -7.61 7.28
CA PHE A 289 -1.22 -8.99 6.88
C PHE A 289 0.04 -9.84 6.69
N ILE A 290 1.10 -9.28 6.11
CA ILE A 290 2.40 -9.96 5.97
C ILE A 290 2.96 -10.29 7.35
N ASP A 291 2.93 -9.35 8.29
CA ASP A 291 3.42 -9.54 9.65
C ASP A 291 2.62 -10.63 10.40
N LEU A 292 1.29 -10.67 10.24
CA LEU A 292 0.45 -11.70 10.83
C LEU A 292 0.79 -13.10 10.30
N ILE A 293 1.04 -13.23 8.99
CA ILE A 293 1.46 -14.51 8.40
C ILE A 293 2.82 -14.94 8.95
N LYS A 294 3.81 -14.04 9.01
CA LYS A 294 5.14 -14.34 9.57
C LYS A 294 5.10 -14.80 11.03
N ASN A 295 4.10 -14.36 11.79
CA ASN A 295 3.90 -14.73 13.19
C ASN A 295 2.99 -15.95 13.40
N ASN A 296 2.67 -16.72 12.35
CA ASN A 296 1.78 -17.88 12.37
C ASN A 296 0.32 -17.57 12.76
N GLU A 297 -0.14 -16.32 12.63
CA GLU A 297 -1.53 -15.91 12.90
C GLU A 297 -2.40 -15.97 11.63
N HIS A 298 -2.29 -17.07 10.87
CA HIS A 298 -2.85 -17.18 9.52
C HIS A 298 -4.37 -17.05 9.48
N ASP A 299 -5.08 -17.73 10.39
CA ASP A 299 -6.54 -17.76 10.39
C ASP A 299 -7.13 -16.40 10.78
N PHE A 300 -6.45 -15.69 11.66
CA PHE A 300 -6.81 -14.34 12.05
C PHE A 300 -6.61 -13.35 10.90
N ALA A 301 -5.47 -13.41 10.19
CA ALA A 301 -5.23 -12.60 8.99
C ALA A 301 -6.33 -12.79 7.93
N ILE A 302 -6.67 -14.05 7.62
CA ILE A 302 -7.72 -14.37 6.63
C ILE A 302 -9.09 -13.84 7.09
N THR A 303 -9.46 -14.05 8.36
CA THR A 303 -10.76 -13.61 8.90
C THR A 303 -10.89 -12.08 8.93
N LEU A 304 -9.78 -11.38 9.21
CA LEU A 304 -9.73 -9.93 9.17
C LEU A 304 -9.91 -9.41 7.73
N LEU A 305 -9.17 -9.98 6.77
CA LEU A 305 -9.27 -9.63 5.36
C LEU A 305 -10.69 -9.85 4.81
N GLU A 306 -11.28 -11.02 5.11
CA GLU A 306 -12.66 -11.32 4.76
C GLU A 306 -13.62 -10.27 5.32
N GLY A 307 -13.47 -9.92 6.61
CA GLY A 307 -14.27 -8.89 7.25
C GLY A 307 -14.17 -7.51 6.60
N ILE A 308 -12.96 -7.10 6.19
CA ILE A 308 -12.73 -5.82 5.52
C ILE A 308 -13.41 -5.82 4.14
N LEU A 309 -13.20 -6.87 3.34
CA LEU A 309 -13.76 -7.00 1.98
C LEU A 309 -15.29 -7.15 1.99
N GLU A 310 -15.84 -7.84 2.98
CA GLU A 310 -17.28 -8.03 3.13
C GLU A 310 -17.99 -6.76 3.58
N LYS A 311 -17.36 -5.92 4.41
CA LYS A 311 -17.98 -4.69 4.93
C LYS A 311 -17.84 -3.49 3.99
N ASN A 312 -16.79 -3.45 3.17
CA ASN A 312 -16.46 -2.28 2.36
C ASN A 312 -16.58 -2.53 0.85
N ASP A 313 -17.69 -2.10 0.26
CA ASP A 313 -18.02 -2.31 -1.16
C ASP A 313 -16.99 -1.75 -2.15
N ASN A 314 -16.25 -0.71 -1.73
CA ASN A 314 -15.27 -0.02 -2.57
C ASN A 314 -13.86 -0.61 -2.48
N ILE A 315 -13.61 -1.49 -1.51
CA ILE A 315 -12.28 -2.07 -1.28
C ILE A 315 -12.21 -3.42 -1.98
N LYS A 316 -11.28 -3.55 -2.92
CA LYS A 316 -10.97 -4.80 -3.62
C LYS A 316 -9.68 -5.39 -3.08
N ILE A 317 -9.52 -6.70 -3.22
CA ILE A 317 -8.29 -7.40 -2.87
C ILE A 317 -7.05 -6.83 -3.60
N THR A 318 -7.24 -6.22 -4.78
CA THR A 318 -6.19 -5.57 -5.56
C THR A 318 -5.55 -4.36 -4.88
N LYS A 319 -6.11 -3.88 -3.76
CA LYS A 319 -5.53 -2.82 -2.93
C LYS A 319 -4.51 -3.34 -1.91
N PHE A 320 -4.42 -4.66 -1.74
CA PHE A 320 -3.47 -5.32 -0.85
C PHE A 320 -2.39 -6.02 -1.69
N ASP A 321 -1.71 -5.26 -2.56
CA ASP A 321 -0.81 -5.80 -3.57
C ASP A 321 0.48 -6.38 -2.97
N SER A 322 1.00 -5.77 -1.89
CA SER A 322 2.17 -6.29 -1.17
C SER A 322 1.84 -7.64 -0.52
N PHE A 323 0.69 -7.74 0.14
CA PHE A 323 0.23 -9.00 0.73
C PHE A 323 -0.01 -10.08 -0.31
N VAL A 324 -0.67 -9.76 -1.43
CA VAL A 324 -0.94 -10.71 -2.51
C VAL A 324 0.37 -11.20 -3.13
N HIS A 325 1.32 -10.30 -3.39
CA HIS A 325 2.64 -10.65 -3.88
C HIS A 325 3.37 -11.60 -2.92
N TYR A 326 3.34 -11.29 -1.63
CA TYR A 326 3.93 -12.12 -0.58
C TYR A 326 3.30 -13.52 -0.51
N LEU A 327 1.97 -13.62 -0.61
CA LEU A 327 1.27 -14.90 -0.64
C LEU A 327 1.66 -15.76 -1.84
N ILE A 328 1.73 -15.16 -3.03
CA ILE A 328 2.07 -15.89 -4.26
C ILE A 328 3.51 -16.38 -4.25
N LYS A 329 4.45 -15.49 -3.88
CA LYS A 329 5.89 -15.78 -3.99
C LYS A 329 6.44 -16.60 -2.83
N GLU A 330 6.01 -16.31 -1.60
CA GLU A 330 6.63 -16.88 -0.40
C GLU A 330 5.71 -17.86 0.33
N ASN A 331 4.39 -17.74 0.20
CA ASN A 331 3.42 -18.51 0.99
C ASN A 331 2.28 -19.12 0.16
N ASN A 332 2.61 -19.79 -0.96
CA ASN A 332 1.62 -20.30 -1.91
C ASN A 332 0.60 -21.28 -1.28
N ASN A 333 0.96 -22.00 -0.22
CA ASN A 333 0.01 -22.86 0.51
C ASN A 333 -1.14 -22.05 1.13
N ILE A 334 -0.84 -20.87 1.69
CA ILE A 334 -1.86 -19.99 2.29
C ILE A 334 -2.71 -19.36 1.18
N PHE A 335 -2.11 -18.99 0.05
CA PHE A 335 -2.82 -18.54 -1.14
C PHE A 335 -3.84 -19.59 -1.62
N CYS A 336 -3.40 -20.84 -1.77
CA CYS A 336 -4.26 -21.96 -2.17
C CYS A 336 -5.39 -22.21 -1.17
N ARG A 337 -5.11 -22.14 0.13
CA ARG A 337 -6.10 -22.23 1.21
C ARG A 337 -7.15 -21.11 1.14
N LEU A 338 -6.71 -19.88 0.91
CA LEU A 338 -7.57 -18.70 0.78
C LEU A 338 -8.51 -18.84 -0.43
N ILE A 339 -8.00 -19.21 -1.61
CA ILE A 339 -8.83 -19.44 -2.81
C ILE A 339 -9.87 -20.52 -2.55
N THR A 340 -9.43 -21.65 -1.99
CA THR A 340 -10.30 -22.80 -1.70
C THR A 340 -11.43 -22.39 -0.76
N LYS A 341 -11.10 -21.71 0.34
CA LYS A 341 -12.06 -21.21 1.32
C LYS A 341 -13.06 -20.22 0.71
N TRP A 342 -12.57 -19.25 -0.08
CA TRP A 342 -13.41 -18.22 -0.68
C TRP A 342 -14.39 -18.80 -1.71
N LEU A 343 -13.94 -19.72 -2.57
CA LEU A 343 -14.82 -20.40 -3.53
C LEU A 343 -15.86 -21.28 -2.82
N LEU A 344 -15.46 -21.99 -1.75
CA LEU A 344 -16.38 -22.81 -0.95
C LEU A 344 -17.44 -21.96 -0.24
N SER A 345 -17.09 -20.75 0.22
CA SER A 345 -18.01 -19.87 0.94
C SER A 345 -19.29 -19.53 0.17
N GLY A 346 -19.24 -19.54 -1.17
CA GLY A 346 -20.33 -19.08 -2.02
C GLY A 346 -20.60 -17.57 -1.91
N ASN A 347 -19.84 -16.81 -1.11
CA ASN A 347 -19.96 -15.37 -1.02
C ASN A 347 -19.47 -14.73 -2.33
N ASN A 348 -20.39 -14.06 -3.04
CA ASN A 348 -20.10 -13.44 -4.34
C ASN A 348 -18.93 -12.44 -4.28
N ARG A 349 -18.72 -11.74 -3.16
CA ARG A 349 -17.62 -10.77 -2.99
C ARG A 349 -16.26 -11.45 -2.86
N LEU A 350 -16.19 -12.49 -2.01
CA LEU A 350 -14.97 -13.27 -1.80
C LEU A 350 -14.62 -14.06 -3.07
N CYS A 351 -15.60 -14.70 -3.71
CA CYS A 351 -15.39 -15.38 -4.99
C CYS A 351 -14.96 -14.42 -6.10
N ARG A 352 -15.49 -13.19 -6.15
CA ARG A 352 -15.01 -12.16 -7.08
C ARG A 352 -13.58 -11.76 -6.80
N SER A 353 -13.20 -11.69 -5.52
CA SER A 353 -11.82 -11.40 -5.12
C SER A 353 -10.87 -12.51 -5.60
N VAL A 354 -11.30 -13.78 -5.69
CA VAL A 354 -10.51 -14.82 -6.36
C VAL A 354 -10.23 -14.47 -7.83
N LEU A 355 -11.25 -14.04 -8.59
CA LEU A 355 -11.03 -13.59 -9.98
C LEU A 355 -10.06 -12.41 -10.06
N ASP A 356 -10.22 -11.42 -9.17
CA ASP A 356 -9.34 -10.25 -9.12
C ASP A 356 -7.88 -10.64 -8.80
N LEU A 357 -7.67 -11.65 -7.94
CA LEU A 357 -6.33 -12.20 -7.64
C LEU A 357 -5.68 -12.78 -8.90
N PHE A 358 -6.38 -13.66 -9.62
CA PHE A 358 -5.81 -14.32 -10.81
C PHE A 358 -5.57 -13.35 -11.98
N ASN A 359 -6.39 -12.31 -12.13
CA ASN A 359 -6.21 -11.33 -13.20
C ASN A 359 -4.98 -10.43 -13.01
N ASN A 360 -4.49 -10.26 -11.77
CA ASN A 360 -3.31 -9.45 -11.46
C ASN A 360 -2.00 -10.24 -11.54
N ILE A 361 -2.06 -11.54 -11.83
CA ILE A 361 -0.89 -12.40 -11.97
C ILE A 361 -0.47 -12.38 -13.45
N HIS A 362 0.64 -11.72 -13.72
CA HIS A 362 1.22 -11.64 -15.06
C HIS A 362 2.37 -12.65 -15.23
N ASP A 363 2.37 -13.34 -16.37
CA ASP A 363 3.49 -14.09 -16.97
C ASP A 363 4.12 -15.28 -16.21
N GLU A 364 3.65 -15.62 -15.01
CA GLU A 364 4.05 -16.84 -14.32
C GLU A 364 2.94 -17.89 -14.34
N ILE A 365 3.27 -19.10 -14.81
CA ILE A 365 2.42 -20.28 -14.60
C ILE A 365 2.37 -20.52 -13.10
N LEU A 366 1.27 -20.15 -12.46
CA LEU A 366 1.07 -20.47 -11.07
C LEU A 366 0.86 -21.98 -10.95
N GLU A 367 1.64 -22.65 -10.10
CA GLU A 367 1.29 -23.99 -9.62
C GLU A 367 0.18 -23.88 -8.57
N SER A 368 -0.94 -23.27 -8.97
CA SER A 368 -2.15 -23.15 -8.17
C SER A 368 -2.79 -24.53 -8.03
N HIS A 369 -3.15 -24.87 -6.81
CA HIS A 369 -3.83 -26.12 -6.49
C HIS A 369 -4.85 -25.84 -5.39
N VAL A 370 -5.86 -26.69 -5.30
CA VAL A 370 -6.81 -26.61 -4.19
C VAL A 370 -6.12 -27.13 -2.94
N ASP A 371 -6.40 -26.49 -1.80
CA ASP A 371 -5.85 -26.91 -0.53
C ASP A 371 -6.24 -28.36 -0.21
N LYS A 372 -5.24 -29.24 -0.15
CA LYS A 372 -5.43 -30.69 -0.01
C LYS A 372 -6.06 -31.02 1.33
N GLU A 373 -5.71 -30.30 2.39
CA GLU A 373 -6.24 -30.52 3.74
C GLU A 373 -7.73 -30.17 3.78
N SER A 374 -8.10 -28.98 3.30
CA SER A 374 -9.50 -28.57 3.19
C SER A 374 -10.31 -29.51 2.31
N CYS A 375 -9.72 -30.09 1.25
CA CYS A 375 -10.43 -30.97 0.32
C CYS A 375 -10.55 -32.43 0.75
N ALA A 376 -9.64 -32.94 1.58
CA ALA A 376 -9.61 -34.36 1.94
C ALA A 376 -10.90 -34.82 2.64
N GLY A 377 -11.49 -33.95 3.48
CA GLY A 377 -12.70 -34.24 4.25
C GLY A 377 -14.04 -33.93 3.55
N LEU A 378 -14.02 -33.39 2.33
CA LEU A 378 -15.25 -32.94 1.67
C LEU A 378 -15.99 -34.08 0.97
N SER A 379 -17.33 -34.04 1.01
CA SER A 379 -18.18 -34.92 0.23
C SER A 379 -18.00 -34.68 -1.27
N GLU A 380 -18.30 -35.70 -2.10
CA GLU A 380 -18.16 -35.58 -3.55
C GLU A 380 -19.02 -34.47 -4.16
N ASN A 381 -20.19 -34.20 -3.58
CA ASN A 381 -21.07 -33.11 -4.01
C ASN A 381 -20.43 -31.75 -3.77
N ILE A 382 -19.75 -31.57 -2.62
CA ILE A 382 -19.05 -30.32 -2.31
C ILE A 382 -17.81 -30.14 -3.19
N LYS A 383 -17.07 -31.22 -3.48
CA LYS A 383 -15.95 -31.18 -4.45
C LYS A 383 -16.41 -30.80 -5.86
N LEU A 384 -17.57 -31.31 -6.29
CA LEU A 384 -18.17 -30.93 -7.57
C LEU A 384 -18.64 -29.48 -7.60
N TYR A 385 -19.25 -29.00 -6.50
CA TYR A 385 -19.61 -27.59 -6.32
C TYR A 385 -18.37 -26.69 -6.42
N LEU A 386 -17.27 -27.06 -5.76
CA LEU A 386 -16.01 -26.32 -5.87
C LEU A 386 -15.49 -26.25 -7.31
N ALA A 387 -15.49 -27.38 -8.04
CA ALA A 387 -15.08 -27.40 -9.45
C ALA A 387 -15.94 -26.48 -10.34
N ARG A 388 -17.26 -26.44 -10.11
CA ARG A 388 -18.15 -25.52 -10.81
C ARG A 388 -17.86 -24.06 -10.45
N LYS A 389 -17.62 -23.75 -9.17
CA LYS A 389 -17.21 -22.40 -8.73
C LYS A 389 -15.93 -21.94 -9.41
N ILE A 390 -14.92 -22.81 -9.49
CA ILE A 390 -13.66 -22.54 -10.19
C ILE A 390 -13.95 -22.13 -11.64
N ILE A 391 -14.71 -22.94 -12.39
CA ILE A 391 -15.09 -22.62 -13.78
C ILE A 391 -15.88 -21.32 -13.86
N GLY A 392 -16.90 -21.16 -13.03
CA GLY A 392 -17.77 -19.98 -13.06
C GLY A 392 -16.98 -18.69 -12.93
N TRP A 393 -16.00 -18.64 -12.02
CA TRP A 393 -15.23 -17.43 -11.75
C TRP A 393 -14.01 -17.26 -12.65
N LEU A 394 -13.30 -18.35 -12.98
CA LEU A 394 -11.98 -18.31 -13.61
C LEU A 394 -11.97 -18.82 -15.06
N ILE A 395 -13.11 -18.91 -15.75
CA ILE A 395 -13.17 -19.41 -17.14
C ILE A 395 -12.20 -18.69 -18.09
N THR A 396 -11.90 -17.41 -17.86
CA THR A 396 -10.94 -16.61 -18.64
C THR A 396 -9.47 -16.98 -18.38
N ARG A 397 -9.22 -17.93 -17.48
CA ARG A 397 -7.92 -18.41 -17.05
C ARG A 397 -7.89 -19.94 -17.17
N PRO A 398 -7.93 -20.48 -18.41
CA PRO A 398 -8.22 -21.90 -18.63
C PRO A 398 -7.17 -22.84 -18.04
N ILE A 399 -5.91 -22.43 -18.04
CA ILE A 399 -4.79 -23.17 -17.45
C ILE A 399 -4.98 -23.29 -15.92
N ASP A 400 -5.29 -22.19 -15.24
CA ASP A 400 -5.52 -22.17 -13.79
C ASP A 400 -6.76 -23.00 -13.40
N VAL A 401 -7.82 -22.96 -14.20
CA VAL A 401 -9.00 -23.83 -14.00
C VAL A 401 -8.60 -25.29 -14.08
N PHE A 402 -7.81 -25.66 -15.09
CA PHE A 402 -7.36 -27.03 -15.27
C PHE A 402 -6.48 -27.50 -14.09
N THR A 403 -5.52 -26.70 -13.64
CA THR A 403 -4.63 -27.07 -12.51
C THR A 403 -5.42 -27.25 -11.22
N LEU A 404 -6.32 -26.33 -10.90
CA LEU A 404 -7.18 -26.39 -9.71
C LEU A 404 -8.09 -27.63 -9.76
N ILE A 405 -8.80 -27.88 -10.86
CA ILE A 405 -9.71 -29.04 -10.96
C ILE A 405 -8.92 -30.35 -10.98
N SER A 406 -7.74 -30.39 -11.59
CA SER A 406 -6.86 -31.57 -11.59
C SER A 406 -6.45 -31.96 -10.16
N SER A 407 -6.22 -30.98 -9.28
CA SER A 407 -5.94 -31.26 -7.87
C SER A 407 -7.12 -31.91 -7.13
N ILE A 408 -8.37 -31.53 -7.47
CA ILE A 408 -9.58 -32.19 -6.97
C ILE A 408 -9.70 -33.60 -7.56
N TYR A 409 -9.44 -33.74 -8.85
CA TYR A 409 -9.53 -35.00 -9.58
C TYR A 409 -8.65 -36.10 -8.97
N LEU A 410 -7.42 -35.76 -8.58
CA LEU A 410 -6.48 -36.69 -7.94
C LEU A 410 -6.98 -37.30 -6.63
N THR A 411 -7.84 -36.58 -5.89
CA THR A 411 -8.37 -37.00 -4.58
C THR A 411 -9.82 -37.48 -4.64
N SER A 412 -10.33 -37.75 -5.83
CA SER A 412 -11.74 -38.05 -6.10
C SER A 412 -11.98 -39.51 -6.49
N SER A 413 -13.20 -40.00 -6.24
CA SER A 413 -13.63 -41.33 -6.72
C SER A 413 -13.80 -41.35 -8.24
N ASN A 414 -13.88 -42.55 -8.82
CA ASN A 414 -14.09 -42.69 -10.27
C ASN A 414 -15.40 -42.05 -10.75
N GLN A 415 -16.46 -42.04 -9.94
CA GLN A 415 -17.73 -41.42 -10.32
C GLN A 415 -17.60 -39.90 -10.41
N LEU A 416 -16.93 -39.28 -9.44
CA LEU A 416 -16.67 -37.84 -9.46
C LEU A 416 -15.66 -37.48 -10.56
N LYS A 417 -14.61 -38.30 -10.77
CA LYS A 417 -13.63 -38.11 -11.85
C LYS A 417 -14.29 -37.95 -13.22
N ASN A 418 -15.29 -38.77 -13.54
CA ASN A 418 -16.03 -38.64 -14.81
C ASN A 418 -16.75 -37.28 -14.91
N LYS A 419 -17.41 -36.82 -13.83
CA LYS A 419 -18.09 -35.51 -13.81
C LYS A 419 -17.10 -34.35 -13.93
N LEU A 420 -15.90 -34.47 -13.35
CA LEU A 420 -14.84 -33.46 -13.46
C LEU A 420 -14.25 -33.44 -14.87
N GLU A 421 -14.04 -34.61 -15.48
CA GLU A 421 -13.61 -34.72 -16.88
C GLU A 421 -14.64 -34.06 -17.82
N ASP A 422 -15.94 -34.25 -17.57
CA ASP A 422 -16.99 -33.58 -18.33
C ASP A 422 -16.92 -32.06 -18.23
N LEU A 423 -16.64 -31.52 -17.04
CA LEU A 423 -16.47 -30.08 -16.82
C LEU A 423 -15.20 -29.51 -17.48
N LEU A 424 -14.10 -30.26 -17.45
CA LEU A 424 -12.84 -29.91 -18.13
C LEU A 424 -12.97 -29.99 -19.65
N PHE A 425 -13.83 -30.84 -20.16
CA PHE A 425 -14.15 -30.88 -21.58
C PHE A 425 -15.12 -29.76 -21.98
N ASP A 426 -16.30 -29.69 -21.35
CA ASP A 426 -17.34 -28.69 -21.58
C ASP A 426 -17.77 -28.04 -20.24
N PRO A 427 -17.45 -26.75 -19.98
CA PRO A 427 -17.13 -25.74 -20.98
C PRO A 427 -15.66 -25.50 -21.29
N LEU A 428 -14.71 -26.03 -20.52
CA LEU A 428 -13.35 -25.50 -20.55
C LEU A 428 -12.60 -25.70 -21.89
N LEU A 429 -12.29 -26.95 -22.27
CA LEU A 429 -11.49 -27.24 -23.47
C LEU A 429 -12.20 -26.86 -24.78
N ILE A 430 -13.53 -26.95 -24.84
CA ILE A 430 -14.30 -26.50 -26.00
C ILE A 430 -14.14 -24.98 -26.22
N ASN A 431 -14.05 -24.20 -25.14
CA ASN A 431 -13.92 -22.75 -25.24
C ASN A 431 -12.49 -22.29 -25.51
N TYR A 432 -11.49 -23.03 -25.03
CA TYR A 432 -10.07 -22.69 -25.16
C TYR A 432 -9.26 -23.84 -25.78
N PRO A 433 -9.56 -24.26 -27.01
CA PRO A 433 -8.87 -25.36 -27.67
C PRO A 433 -7.39 -25.14 -27.91
N SER A 434 -6.96 -23.88 -28.12
CA SER A 434 -5.58 -23.56 -28.49
C SER A 434 -4.69 -23.43 -27.26
N ASP A 435 -4.91 -22.42 -26.41
CA ASP A 435 -4.00 -22.09 -25.31
C ASP A 435 -3.95 -23.25 -24.29
N LEU A 436 -5.11 -23.84 -23.97
CA LEU A 436 -5.15 -25.02 -23.10
C LEU A 436 -4.62 -26.26 -23.79
N GLY A 437 -4.88 -26.44 -25.09
CA GLY A 437 -4.41 -27.59 -25.86
C GLY A 437 -2.87 -27.69 -25.84
N GLU A 438 -2.18 -26.58 -26.15
CA GLU A 438 -0.72 -26.51 -26.10
C GLU A 438 -0.19 -26.77 -24.67
N TYR A 439 -0.83 -26.18 -23.66
CA TYR A 439 -0.46 -26.44 -22.27
C TYR A 439 -0.57 -27.92 -21.90
N LEU A 440 -1.66 -28.61 -22.30
CA LEU A 440 -1.89 -30.02 -22.00
C LEU A 440 -0.84 -30.93 -22.65
N GLU A 441 -0.45 -30.64 -23.89
CA GLU A 441 0.62 -31.37 -24.58
C GLU A 441 1.95 -31.24 -23.82
N ILE A 442 2.35 -30.02 -23.47
CA ILE A 442 3.58 -29.75 -22.70
C ILE A 442 3.50 -30.40 -21.31
N ARG A 443 2.34 -30.32 -20.64
CA ARG A 443 2.15 -30.89 -19.31
C ARG A 443 2.29 -32.40 -19.33
N LYS A 444 1.69 -33.07 -20.32
CA LYS A 444 1.74 -34.53 -20.47
C LYS A 444 3.16 -35.08 -20.62
N GLU A 445 4.04 -34.37 -21.33
CA GLU A 445 5.44 -34.78 -21.50
C GLU A 445 6.24 -34.70 -20.19
N LYS A 446 5.87 -33.78 -19.30
CA LYS A 446 6.55 -33.51 -18.03
C LYS A 446 5.90 -34.20 -16.83
N GLU A 447 4.68 -34.73 -17.00
CA GLU A 447 3.88 -35.29 -15.92
C GLU A 447 4.37 -36.68 -15.50
N GLY A 448 4.46 -36.90 -14.19
CA GLY A 448 4.83 -38.20 -13.61
C GLY A 448 3.63 -39.01 -13.12
N ASP A 449 2.47 -38.38 -12.91
CA ASP A 449 1.27 -39.03 -12.40
C ASP A 449 0.44 -39.67 -13.53
N ASN A 450 0.38 -41.01 -13.55
CA ASN A 450 -0.38 -41.79 -14.52
C ASN A 450 -1.88 -41.44 -14.57
N SER A 451 -2.47 -41.03 -13.44
CA SER A 451 -3.88 -40.65 -13.38
C SER A 451 -4.14 -39.33 -14.10
N LEU A 452 -3.20 -38.37 -14.04
CA LEU A 452 -3.28 -37.12 -14.79
C LEU A 452 -2.97 -37.32 -16.27
N ILE A 453 -1.96 -38.12 -16.60
CA ILE A 453 -1.66 -38.48 -18.00
C ILE A 453 -2.90 -39.11 -18.67
N SER A 454 -3.60 -39.98 -17.95
CA SER A 454 -4.83 -40.62 -18.44
C SER A 454 -5.96 -39.60 -18.65
N LEU A 455 -6.14 -38.66 -17.71
CA LEU A 455 -7.12 -37.57 -17.84
C LEU A 455 -6.83 -36.72 -19.08
N ILE A 456 -5.58 -36.27 -19.27
CA ILE A 456 -5.17 -35.47 -20.42
C ILE A 456 -5.44 -36.23 -21.72
N HIS A 457 -5.06 -37.51 -21.77
CA HIS A 457 -5.28 -38.34 -22.93
C HIS A 457 -6.78 -38.51 -23.28
N ASN A 458 -7.64 -38.70 -22.27
CA ASN A 458 -9.09 -38.77 -22.50
C ASN A 458 -9.64 -37.46 -23.08
N LEU A 459 -9.20 -36.32 -22.56
CA LEU A 459 -9.59 -34.99 -23.07
C LEU A 459 -9.14 -34.78 -24.52
N GLU A 460 -7.90 -35.15 -24.86
CA GLU A 460 -7.40 -35.12 -26.25
C GLU A 460 -8.25 -35.98 -27.19
N ILE A 461 -8.61 -37.20 -26.78
CA ILE A 461 -9.45 -38.10 -27.59
C ILE A 461 -10.84 -37.48 -27.79
N ARG A 462 -11.46 -36.99 -26.72
CA ARG A 462 -12.78 -36.33 -26.80
C ARG A 462 -12.72 -35.12 -27.73
N MET A 463 -11.64 -34.35 -27.67
CA MET A 463 -11.47 -33.18 -28.53
C MET A 463 -11.29 -33.55 -29.99
N LYS A 464 -10.49 -34.58 -30.30
CA LYS A 464 -10.37 -35.11 -31.67
C LYS A 464 -11.71 -35.61 -32.22
N ASN A 465 -12.48 -36.31 -31.38
CA ASN A 465 -13.82 -36.78 -31.74
C ASN A 465 -14.78 -35.60 -31.99
N TYR A 466 -14.70 -34.55 -31.18
CA TYR A 466 -15.51 -33.34 -31.35
C TYR A 466 -15.18 -32.60 -32.66
N VAL A 467 -13.89 -32.37 -32.93
CA VAL A 467 -13.42 -31.71 -34.16
C VAL A 467 -13.81 -32.54 -35.40
N SER A 468 -13.59 -33.86 -35.38
CA SER A 468 -13.98 -34.70 -36.51
C SER A 468 -15.49 -34.72 -36.77
N GLY A 469 -16.32 -34.66 -35.71
CA GLY A 469 -17.77 -34.49 -35.84
C GLY A 469 -18.16 -33.16 -36.46
N PHE A 470 -17.46 -32.08 -36.10
CA PHE A 470 -17.65 -30.76 -36.70
C PHE A 470 -17.28 -30.74 -38.19
N ASP A 471 -16.15 -31.35 -38.57
CA ASP A 471 -15.71 -31.43 -39.98
C ASP A 471 -16.69 -32.25 -40.83
N GLN A 472 -17.22 -33.34 -40.29
CA GLN A 472 -18.27 -34.13 -40.94
C GLN A 472 -19.54 -33.31 -41.14
N ALA A 473 -19.98 -32.56 -40.12
CA ALA A 473 -21.14 -31.70 -40.23
C ALA A 473 -20.92 -30.55 -41.23
N TYR A 474 -19.73 -29.93 -41.24
CA TYR A 474 -19.36 -28.87 -42.17
C TYR A 474 -19.30 -29.34 -43.64
N SER A 475 -19.07 -30.64 -43.84
CA SER A 475 -19.11 -31.26 -45.17
C SER A 475 -20.54 -31.40 -45.73
N ILE A 476 -21.58 -31.26 -44.89
CA ILE A 476 -22.98 -31.25 -45.29
C ILE A 476 -23.32 -29.86 -45.85
N LYS A 477 -23.61 -29.79 -47.15
CA LYS A 477 -23.82 -28.51 -47.86
C LYS A 477 -24.98 -27.71 -47.29
N GLU A 478 -26.03 -28.37 -46.82
CA GLU A 478 -27.24 -27.78 -46.26
C GLU A 478 -26.99 -27.08 -44.91
N LEU A 479 -25.99 -27.54 -44.14
CA LEU A 479 -25.61 -26.95 -42.86
C LEU A 479 -24.52 -25.88 -43.00
N LYS A 480 -23.95 -25.73 -44.20
CA LYS A 480 -22.87 -24.77 -44.45
C LYS A 480 -23.42 -23.35 -44.53
N THR A 481 -22.88 -22.46 -43.72
CA THR A 481 -23.18 -21.03 -43.81
C THR A 481 -22.72 -20.46 -45.17
N PRO A 482 -23.55 -19.66 -45.86
CA PRO A 482 -23.14 -18.98 -47.09
C PRO A 482 -21.87 -18.12 -46.89
N ASP A 483 -20.97 -18.13 -47.88
CA ASP A 483 -19.67 -17.44 -47.78
C ASP A 483 -19.82 -15.92 -47.60
N THR A 484 -20.91 -15.34 -48.09
CA THR A 484 -21.28 -13.93 -47.89
C THR A 484 -21.52 -13.61 -46.42
N ASN A 485 -22.28 -14.45 -45.71
CA ASN A 485 -22.57 -14.27 -44.29
C ASN A 485 -21.29 -14.45 -43.46
N ARG A 486 -20.43 -15.40 -43.83
CA ARG A 486 -19.12 -15.59 -43.19
C ARG A 486 -18.23 -14.35 -43.34
N HIS A 487 -18.16 -13.76 -44.53
CA HIS A 487 -17.43 -12.51 -44.76
C HIS A 487 -18.01 -11.34 -43.97
N LEU A 488 -19.34 -11.20 -43.95
CA LEU A 488 -20.01 -10.16 -43.19
C LEU A 488 -19.76 -10.29 -41.69
N TYR A 489 -19.77 -11.52 -41.17
CA TYR A 489 -19.44 -11.82 -39.77
C TYR A 489 -18.02 -11.37 -39.44
N TRP A 490 -17.00 -11.81 -40.20
CA TRP A 490 -15.61 -11.44 -39.92
C TRP A 490 -15.41 -9.92 -39.98
N LYS A 491 -15.99 -9.25 -40.98
CA LYS A 491 -15.96 -7.79 -41.07
C LYS A 491 -16.61 -7.10 -39.86
N MET A 492 -17.68 -7.67 -39.31
CA MET A 492 -18.31 -7.15 -38.10
C MET A 492 -17.44 -7.41 -36.87
N SER A 493 -16.88 -8.61 -36.74
CA SER A 493 -15.95 -8.98 -35.67
C SER A 493 -14.74 -8.05 -35.63
N ASP A 494 -14.10 -7.80 -36.79
CA ASP A 494 -12.97 -6.89 -36.91
C ASP A 494 -13.32 -5.47 -36.45
N ARG A 495 -14.50 -4.98 -36.84
CA ARG A 495 -14.99 -3.66 -36.41
C ARG A 495 -15.25 -3.59 -34.91
N VAL A 496 -15.81 -4.65 -34.32
CA VAL A 496 -16.05 -4.72 -32.88
C VAL A 496 -14.72 -4.74 -32.13
N MET A 497 -13.77 -5.56 -32.58
CA MET A 497 -12.43 -5.63 -32.00
C MET A 497 -11.68 -4.31 -32.12
N GLN A 498 -11.76 -3.64 -33.27
CA GLN A 498 -11.15 -2.34 -33.48
C GLN A 498 -11.75 -1.28 -32.54
N LYS A 499 -13.08 -1.24 -32.40
CA LYS A 499 -13.74 -0.36 -31.43
C LYS A 499 -13.35 -0.68 -29.99
N ALA A 500 -13.24 -1.95 -29.64
CA ALA A 500 -12.80 -2.37 -28.31
C ALA A 500 -11.37 -1.92 -28.03
N LYS A 501 -10.47 -2.03 -29.02
CA LYS A 501 -9.10 -1.51 -28.94
C LYS A 501 -9.09 0.02 -28.77
N GLU A 502 -9.85 0.75 -29.57
CA GLU A 502 -9.94 2.22 -29.51
C GLU A 502 -10.51 2.75 -28.19
N ASN A 503 -11.46 2.02 -27.59
CA ASN A 503 -12.06 2.36 -26.29
C ASN A 503 -11.31 1.77 -25.09
N GLY A 504 -10.31 0.92 -25.33
CA GLY A 504 -9.50 0.30 -24.29
C GLY A 504 -8.58 1.30 -23.58
N PRO A 505 -8.03 0.94 -22.41
CA PRO A 505 -6.98 1.73 -21.79
C PRO A 505 -5.78 1.80 -22.74
N LYS A 506 -5.29 3.02 -22.97
CA LYS A 506 -4.09 3.23 -23.78
C LYS A 506 -2.91 2.50 -23.17
N SER A 507 -2.08 1.91 -24.02
CA SER A 507 -0.83 1.33 -23.53
C SER A 507 0.12 2.42 -23.04
N ILE A 508 1.02 2.09 -22.12
CA ILE A 508 2.07 3.01 -21.64
C ILE A 508 2.88 3.57 -22.82
N PHE A 509 3.09 2.77 -23.87
CA PHE A 509 3.76 3.22 -25.09
C PHE A 509 2.94 4.25 -25.88
N GLU A 510 1.62 4.12 -25.94
CA GLU A 510 0.75 5.09 -26.62
C GLU A 510 0.66 6.42 -25.87
N ASP A 511 0.86 6.42 -24.55
CA ASP A 511 0.95 7.66 -23.76
C ASP A 511 2.34 8.30 -23.83
N MET A 512 3.40 7.51 -24.00
CA MET A 512 4.78 7.99 -24.08
C MET A 512 5.19 8.43 -25.50
N PHE A 513 4.58 7.87 -26.55
CA PHE A 513 5.00 8.09 -27.93
C PHE A 513 3.83 8.53 -28.83
N ASN A 514 4.13 9.40 -29.79
CA ASN A 514 3.15 9.83 -30.79
C ASN A 514 2.76 8.67 -31.71
N THR A 515 1.46 8.39 -31.81
CA THR A 515 0.91 7.39 -32.74
C THR A 515 0.77 8.00 -34.13
N ILE A 516 1.39 7.40 -35.15
CA ILE A 516 1.29 7.84 -36.54
C ILE A 516 0.58 6.74 -37.35
N HIS A 517 -0.58 7.08 -37.93
CA HIS A 517 -1.28 6.19 -38.87
C HIS A 517 -0.66 6.30 -40.26
N LEU A 518 -0.05 5.21 -40.73
CA LEU A 518 0.52 5.13 -42.06
C LEU A 518 -0.47 4.47 -43.01
N LEU A 519 -0.71 5.11 -44.16
CA LEU A 519 -1.53 4.54 -45.23
C LEU A 519 -0.78 3.41 -45.97
N TYR A 520 0.55 3.56 -46.15
CA TYR A 520 1.43 2.62 -46.84
C TYR A 520 2.87 2.73 -46.33
N GLY A 521 3.63 1.63 -46.39
CA GLY A 521 5.07 1.58 -46.11
C GLY A 521 5.45 0.69 -44.91
N ASN A 522 6.68 0.16 -44.92
CA ASN A 522 7.24 -0.70 -43.87
C ASN A 522 8.55 -0.12 -43.26
N SER A 523 8.88 1.13 -43.56
CA SER A 523 10.06 1.83 -43.04
C SER A 523 9.75 3.31 -42.80
N SER A 524 10.50 3.91 -41.88
CA SER A 524 10.48 5.35 -41.60
C SER A 524 11.81 5.97 -41.99
N ILE A 525 11.77 7.16 -42.58
CA ILE A 525 12.96 7.90 -43.01
C ILE A 525 13.11 9.11 -42.10
N TYR A 526 14.31 9.29 -41.55
CA TYR A 526 14.65 10.49 -40.78
C TYR A 526 16.06 10.98 -41.17
N TYR A 527 16.33 12.25 -40.89
CA TYR A 527 17.59 12.91 -41.21
C TYR A 527 18.36 13.16 -39.91
N MET A 528 19.59 12.66 -39.81
CA MET A 528 20.45 12.85 -38.65
C MET A 528 21.47 13.96 -38.91
N TYR A 529 21.67 14.83 -37.91
CA TYR A 529 22.65 15.91 -37.92
C TYR A 529 23.77 15.59 -36.91
N SER A 530 24.98 15.33 -37.41
CA SER A 530 26.14 14.99 -36.57
C SER A 530 26.84 16.23 -35.99
N SER A 531 26.61 17.41 -36.58
CA SER A 531 27.05 18.72 -36.08
C SER A 531 26.29 19.86 -36.80
N PRO A 532 26.27 21.10 -36.25
CA PRO A 532 25.52 22.23 -36.79
C PRO A 532 25.85 22.59 -38.25
N ASP A 533 27.07 22.31 -38.70
CA ASP A 533 27.59 22.70 -40.02
C ASP A 533 27.65 21.56 -41.06
N GLU A 534 27.15 20.37 -40.74
CA GLU A 534 27.25 19.19 -41.63
C GLU A 534 25.93 18.87 -42.34
N LYS A 535 26.00 18.39 -43.60
CA LYS A 535 24.82 18.05 -44.39
C LYS A 535 24.09 16.85 -43.76
N PRO A 536 22.74 16.90 -43.65
CA PRO A 536 21.98 15.82 -43.07
C PRO A 536 22.18 14.53 -43.89
N HIS A 537 22.45 13.41 -43.20
CA HIS A 537 22.47 12.10 -43.84
C HIS A 537 21.13 11.39 -43.61
N ARG A 538 20.60 10.78 -44.68
CA ARG A 538 19.34 10.05 -44.66
C ARG A 538 19.55 8.70 -43.96
N ALA A 539 18.81 8.47 -42.89
CA ALA A 539 18.73 7.19 -42.21
C ALA A 539 17.34 6.58 -42.42
N GLU A 540 17.28 5.26 -42.63
CA GLU A 540 16.04 4.51 -42.80
C GLU A 540 15.96 3.46 -41.68
N ALA A 541 14.90 3.53 -40.88
CA ALA A 541 14.61 2.53 -39.85
C ALA A 541 13.46 1.63 -40.32
N PRO A 542 13.68 0.31 -40.50
CA PRO A 542 12.61 -0.62 -40.80
C PRO A 542 11.65 -0.71 -39.60
N MET A 543 10.37 -0.91 -39.88
CA MET A 543 9.36 -1.07 -38.84
C MET A 543 9.37 -2.50 -38.32
N HIS A 544 9.34 -2.65 -37.00
CA HIS A 544 9.17 -3.93 -36.34
C HIS A 544 7.72 -4.07 -35.86
N THR A 545 7.16 -5.26 -36.06
CA THR A 545 5.81 -5.59 -35.58
C THR A 545 5.93 -6.33 -34.26
N PHE A 546 5.25 -5.83 -33.24
CA PHE A 546 4.97 -6.57 -32.02
C PHE A 546 3.48 -6.92 -32.05
N SER A 547 3.18 -8.21 -32.02
CA SER A 547 1.80 -8.71 -31.99
C SER A 547 1.60 -9.55 -30.75
N TYR A 548 0.46 -9.35 -30.10
CA TYR A 548 -0.03 -10.19 -29.03
C TYR A 548 -1.38 -10.77 -29.46
N SER A 549 -1.54 -12.08 -29.32
CA SER A 549 -2.80 -12.79 -29.55
C SER A 549 -3.29 -13.37 -28.24
N SER A 550 -4.60 -13.34 -28.02
CA SER A 550 -5.24 -13.96 -26.87
C SER A 550 -6.49 -14.68 -27.35
N GLU A 551 -6.71 -15.89 -26.84
CA GLU A 551 -7.87 -16.72 -27.19
C GLU A 551 -9.14 -16.20 -26.49
N MET A 552 -10.25 -16.17 -27.23
CA MET A 552 -11.58 -15.85 -26.71
C MET A 552 -12.42 -17.11 -26.60
N PRO A 553 -13.34 -17.22 -25.61
CA PRO A 553 -14.18 -18.39 -25.43
C PRO A 553 -15.11 -18.62 -26.64
N ASN A 554 -14.95 -19.76 -27.31
CA ASN A 554 -15.73 -20.10 -28.52
C ASN A 554 -17.25 -20.00 -28.35
N MET A 555 -17.79 -20.41 -27.20
CA MET A 555 -19.23 -20.40 -26.94
C MET A 555 -19.78 -19.00 -26.71
N ASP A 556 -18.95 -17.99 -26.42
CA ASP A 556 -19.39 -16.61 -26.39
C ASP A 556 -19.73 -16.07 -27.80
N ILE A 557 -19.23 -16.75 -28.84
CA ILE A 557 -19.59 -16.49 -30.24
C ILE A 557 -20.75 -17.39 -30.69
N ILE A 558 -20.69 -18.69 -30.38
CA ILE A 558 -21.62 -19.69 -30.92
C ILE A 558 -22.97 -19.66 -30.19
N ASP A 559 -22.95 -19.60 -28.86
CA ASP A 559 -24.15 -19.62 -28.00
C ASP A 559 -23.91 -18.80 -26.72
N PRO A 560 -23.80 -17.45 -26.85
CA PRO A 560 -23.47 -16.59 -25.74
C PRO A 560 -24.49 -16.68 -24.61
N PHE A 561 -25.76 -16.92 -24.92
CA PHE A 561 -26.81 -16.96 -23.91
C PHE A 561 -26.63 -18.16 -22.98
N ASN A 562 -26.55 -19.38 -23.52
CA ASN A 562 -26.43 -20.57 -22.68
C ASN A 562 -25.07 -20.65 -21.98
N PHE A 563 -24.01 -20.17 -22.63
CA PHE A 563 -22.69 -20.07 -22.02
C PHE A 563 -22.71 -19.14 -20.80
N ASN A 564 -23.18 -17.90 -20.97
CA ASN A 564 -23.26 -16.94 -19.88
C ASN A 564 -24.24 -17.39 -18.79
N TYR A 565 -25.37 -18.00 -19.15
CA TYR A 565 -26.31 -18.57 -18.18
C TYR A 565 -25.67 -19.69 -17.34
N ARG A 566 -24.91 -20.59 -17.98
CA ARG A 566 -24.20 -21.68 -17.28
C ARG A 566 -23.16 -21.13 -16.31
N LEU A 567 -22.34 -20.16 -16.74
CA LEU A 567 -21.36 -19.50 -15.88
C LEU A 567 -22.01 -18.77 -14.71
N LEU A 568 -23.10 -18.04 -14.96
CA LEU A 568 -23.86 -17.37 -13.91
C LEU A 568 -24.40 -18.39 -12.90
N ARG A 569 -24.96 -19.51 -13.36
CA ARG A 569 -25.44 -20.59 -12.50
C ARG A 569 -24.33 -21.12 -11.60
N PHE A 570 -23.15 -21.39 -12.15
CA PHE A 570 -21.98 -21.81 -11.36
C PHE A 570 -21.53 -20.74 -10.36
N ARG A 571 -21.63 -19.45 -10.70
CA ARG A 571 -21.31 -18.36 -9.75
C ARG A 571 -22.32 -18.23 -8.61
N ILE A 572 -23.61 -18.42 -8.87
CA ILE A 572 -24.68 -18.17 -7.89
C ILE A 572 -25.15 -19.42 -7.13
N GLU A 573 -24.84 -20.64 -7.60
CA GLU A 573 -25.23 -21.86 -6.89
C GLU A 573 -24.76 -21.82 -5.43
N ARG A 574 -25.55 -22.37 -4.53
CA ARG A 574 -25.19 -22.48 -3.11
C ARG A 574 -24.99 -23.95 -2.79
N ILE A 575 -24.23 -24.23 -1.75
CA ILE A 575 -24.21 -25.56 -1.15
C ILE A 575 -25.67 -25.81 -0.71
N GLU A 576 -26.31 -26.82 -1.29
CA GLU A 576 -27.60 -27.27 -0.79
C GLU A 576 -27.36 -27.73 0.64
N ASP A 577 -27.86 -26.97 1.61
CA ASP A 577 -27.79 -27.36 2.99
C ASP A 577 -28.41 -28.75 3.15
N GLU A 578 -27.67 -29.70 3.72
CA GLU A 578 -28.23 -30.85 4.43
C GLU A 578 -28.99 -30.37 5.71
N ILE A 579 -29.74 -29.27 5.64
CA ILE A 579 -30.59 -28.69 6.70
C ILE A 579 -32.08 -28.91 6.38
N ASN A 580 -32.41 -29.79 5.45
CA ASN A 580 -33.76 -30.36 5.33
C ASN A 580 -33.71 -31.87 5.09
N ASN A 581 -33.12 -32.61 6.04
CA ASN A 581 -33.51 -33.99 6.35
C ASN A 581 -33.46 -34.23 7.86
#